data_AF-A0A349MAV1-F1
#
_entry.id   AF-A0A349MAV1-F1
#
_cell.length_a   1.000
_cell.length_b   1.000
_cell.length_c   1.000
_cell.angle_alpha   90.00
_cell.angle_beta   90.00
_cell.angle_gamma   90.00
#
_symmetry.space_group_name_H-M   'P 1'
#
loop_
_entity.id
_entity.type
_entity.pdbx_description
1 polymer ?
#
loop_
_entity_poly.entity_id
_entity_poly.type
_entity_poly.pdbx_seq_one_letter_code
_entity_poly.pdbx_strand_id
1 'polypeptide(L)'
;MLYHLFTNLHDIYDLPGAGLFSYVSFRAGMSLMTSLVVGILFGKRIIERLQLNQVGEIVRDLGLEGQMNKQGTPTMGGLIILGAILVPTVLFTD
;
A
#
# COMPACT_ATOMS: atom_id res chain seq x y z
N MET A 1 -14.89 -3.58 -4.46
CA MET A 1 -15.45 -4.89 -4.03
C MET A 1 -16.29 -4.84 -2.75
N LEU A 2 -15.76 -4.30 -1.64
CA LEU A 2 -16.44 -4.32 -0.34
C LEU A 2 -17.78 -3.58 -0.36
N TYR A 3 -17.89 -2.52 -1.18
CA TYR A 3 -19.16 -1.85 -1.41
C TYR A 3 -20.27 -2.84 -1.76
N HIS A 4 -20.10 -3.61 -2.84
CA HIS A 4 -21.08 -4.61 -3.26
C HIS A 4 -21.36 -5.68 -2.20
N LEU A 5 -20.33 -6.14 -1.48
CA LEU A 5 -20.51 -7.13 -0.41
C LEU A 5 -21.40 -6.59 0.71
N PHE A 6 -21.11 -5.39 1.20
CA PHE A 6 -21.87 -4.77 2.29
C PHE A 6 -23.26 -4.31 1.85
N THR A 7 -23.45 -3.89 0.60
CA THR A 7 -24.78 -3.59 0.06
C THR A 7 -25.66 -4.84 0.02
N ASN A 8 -25.16 -5.96 -0.52
CA ASN A 8 -25.93 -7.21 -0.53
C ASN A 8 -26.28 -7.71 0.90
N LEU A 9 -25.36 -7.52 1.85
CA LEU A 9 -25.58 -7.92 3.24
C LEU A 9 -26.60 -7.02 3.95
N HIS A 10 -26.63 -5.73 3.62
CA HIS A 10 -27.64 -4.81 4.09
C HIS A 10 -29.02 -5.20 3.57
N ASP A 11 -29.15 -5.48 2.27
CA ASP A 11 -30.44 -5.76 1.63
C ASP A 11 -31.06 -7.09 2.11
N ILE A 12 -30.24 -8.08 2.48
CA ILE A 12 -30.71 -9.42 2.89
C ILE A 12 -30.88 -9.54 4.41
N TYR A 13 -29.97 -8.97 5.19
CA TYR A 13 -29.88 -9.20 6.64
C TYR A 13 -30.13 -7.94 7.49
N ASP A 14 -30.44 -6.81 6.86
CA ASP A 14 -30.68 -5.50 7.49
C ASP A 14 -29.58 -5.12 8.51
N LEU A 15 -28.34 -5.34 8.08
CA LEU A 15 -27.18 -5.29 8.96
C LEU A 15 -26.85 -3.83 9.33
N PRO A 16 -26.88 -3.48 10.63
CA PRO A 16 -26.64 -2.10 11.06
C PRO A 16 -25.19 -1.69 10.76
N GLY A 17 -25.03 -0.54 10.11
CA GLY A 17 -23.72 0.02 9.74
C GLY A 17 -23.21 -0.34 8.35
N ALA A 18 -23.82 -1.29 7.65
CA ALA A 18 -23.46 -1.63 6.27
C ALA A 18 -23.67 -0.45 5.29
N GLY A 19 -24.66 0.41 5.57
CA GLY A 19 -24.92 1.63 4.79
C GLY A 19 -23.78 2.66 4.80
N LEU A 20 -22.82 2.57 5.74
CA LEU A 20 -21.65 3.47 5.73
C LEU A 20 -20.79 3.28 4.47
N PHE A 21 -20.75 2.06 3.93
CA PHE A 21 -19.99 1.76 2.71
C PHE A 21 -20.59 2.42 1.46
N SER A 22 -21.82 2.92 1.49
CA SER A 22 -22.40 3.70 0.38
C SER A 22 -21.83 5.12 0.28
N TYR A 23 -21.23 5.64 1.36
CA TYR A 23 -20.66 6.99 1.34
C TYR A 23 -19.24 6.97 0.78
N VAL A 24 -19.02 7.75 -0.29
CA VAL A 24 -17.70 7.91 -0.92
C VAL A 24 -16.66 8.40 0.08
N SER A 25 -17.01 9.36 0.95
CA SER A 25 -16.11 9.90 1.98
C SER A 25 -15.63 8.83 2.97
N PHE A 26 -16.51 7.91 3.37
CA PHE A 26 -16.16 6.81 4.26
C PHE A 26 -15.20 5.84 3.57
N ARG A 27 -15.52 5.42 2.34
CA ARG A 27 -14.63 4.55 1.55
C ARG A 27 -13.27 5.19 1.29
N ALA A 28 -13.22 6.48 0.96
CA ALA A 28 -11.97 7.21 0.76
C ALA A 28 -11.11 7.25 2.03
N GLY A 29 -11.72 7.52 3.19
CA GLY A 29 -11.03 7.48 4.48
C GLY A 29 -10.47 6.08 4.79
N MET A 30 -11.27 5.03 4.59
CA MET A 30 -10.85 3.65 4.78
C MET A 30 -9.73 3.22 3.80
N SER A 31 -9.78 3.67 2.55
CA SER A 31 -8.71 3.45 1.57
C SER A 31 -7.39 4.06 2.01
N LEU A 32 -7.40 5.31 2.50
CA LEU A 32 -6.20 5.98 3.00
C LEU A 32 -5.61 5.27 4.21
N MET A 33 -6.45 4.92 5.20
CA MET A 33 -6.01 4.18 6.39
C MET A 33 -5.43 2.82 6.02
N THR A 34 -6.10 2.09 5.14
CA THR A 34 -5.63 0.78 4.67
C THR A 34 -4.32 0.90 3.90
N SER A 35 -4.17 1.92 3.04
CA SER A 35 -2.93 2.21 2.32
C SER A 35 -1.75 2.40 3.27
N LEU A 36 -1.95 3.20 4.32
CA LEU A 36 -0.93 3.47 5.33
C LEU A 36 -0.55 2.18 6.09
N VAL A 37 -1.54 1.40 6.53
CA VAL A 37 -1.31 0.13 7.24
C VAL A 37 -0.54 -0.85 6.35
N VAL A 38 -0.90 -0.95 5.07
CA VAL A 38 -0.19 -1.81 4.11
C VAL A 38 1.26 -1.34 3.95
N GLY A 39 1.48 -0.03 3.77
CA GLY A 39 2.82 0.53 3.64
C GLY A 39 3.71 0.24 4.85
N ILE A 40 3.19 0.40 6.08
CA ILE A 40 3.94 0.16 7.31
C ILE A 40 4.21 -1.33 7.54
N LEU A 41 3.20 -2.19 7.40
CA LEU A 41 3.32 -3.62 7.70
C LEU A 41 4.12 -4.40 6.65
N PHE A 42 3.97 -4.06 5.37
CA PHE A 42 4.64 -4.76 4.28
C PHE A 42 5.93 -4.07 3.84
N GLY A 43 6.11 -2.78 4.13
CA GLY A 43 7.29 -2.01 3.73
C GLY A 43 8.60 -2.66 4.15
N LYS A 44 8.78 -2.96 5.45
CA LYS A 44 10.01 -3.59 5.96
C LYS A 44 10.30 -4.94 5.27
N ARG A 45 9.29 -5.80 5.14
CA ARG A 45 9.45 -7.11 4.49
C ARG A 45 9.84 -6.99 3.02
N ILE A 46 9.24 -6.04 2.30
CA ILE A 46 9.56 -5.80 0.89
C ILE A 46 10.99 -5.25 0.76
N ILE A 47 11.40 -4.32 1.63
CA ILE A 47 12.76 -3.77 1.66
C ILE A 47 13.79 -4.88 1.88
N GLU A 48 13.61 -5.72 2.90
CA GLU A 48 14.51 -6.85 3.18
C GLU A 48 14.59 -7.82 2.00
N ARG A 49 13.44 -8.12 1.36
CA ARG A 49 13.39 -8.99 0.18
C ARG A 49 14.13 -8.38 -1.03
N LEU A 50 14.02 -7.07 -1.24
CA LEU A 50 14.69 -6.37 -2.33
C LEU A 50 16.20 -6.27 -2.12
N GLN A 51 16.64 -6.08 -0.86
CA GLN A 51 18.06 -6.10 -0.50
C GLN A 51 18.68 -7.49 -0.73
N LEU A 52 17.96 -8.56 -0.36
CA LEU A 52 18.42 -9.93 -0.59
C LEU A 52 18.56 -10.29 -2.08
N ASN A 53 17.71 -9.72 -2.94
CA ASN A 53 17.73 -9.94 -4.38
C ASN A 53 18.80 -9.11 -5.12
N GLN A 54 19.73 -8.46 -4.38
CA GLN A 54 20.82 -7.64 -4.93
C GLN A 54 20.35 -6.52 -5.88
N VAL A 55 19.11 -6.03 -5.70
CA VAL A 55 18.60 -4.85 -6.41
C VAL A 55 19.04 -3.58 -5.66
N GLY A 56 20.34 -3.52 -5.39
CA GLY A 56 21.01 -2.37 -4.79
C GLY A 56 21.68 -1.54 -5.87
N GLU A 57 21.69 -0.22 -5.70
CA GLU A 57 22.38 0.66 -6.64
C GLU A 57 23.90 0.40 -6.60
N ILE A 58 24.50 0.11 -7.75
CA ILE A 58 25.96 0.14 -7.89
C ILE A 58 26.35 1.61 -7.91
N VAL A 59 26.73 2.14 -6.74
CA VAL A 59 27.16 3.53 -6.61
C VAL A 59 28.44 3.73 -7.42
N ARG A 60 28.34 4.43 -8.54
CA ARG A 60 29.50 4.87 -9.33
C ARG A 60 30.19 5.99 -8.57
N ASP A 61 31.50 5.91 -8.43
CA ASP A 61 32.28 6.96 -7.77
C ASP A 61 32.16 8.27 -8.55
N LEU A 62 31.43 9.23 -7.97
CA LEU A 62 31.16 10.55 -8.52
C LEU A 62 31.99 11.63 -7.80
N GLY A 63 32.85 11.27 -6.83
CA GLY A 63 33.68 12.21 -6.08
C GLY A 63 32.91 13.16 -5.16
N LEU A 64 31.65 12.85 -4.83
CA LEU A 64 30.80 13.67 -3.97
C LEU A 64 30.78 13.12 -2.53
N GLU A 65 30.87 14.00 -1.54
CA GLU A 65 30.76 13.62 -0.13
C GLU A 65 29.40 12.95 0.17
N GLY A 66 29.42 11.81 0.85
CA GLY A 66 28.21 11.07 1.24
C GLY A 66 27.61 10.14 0.17
N GLN A 67 28.21 10.00 -1.01
CA GLN A 67 27.78 9.03 -2.05
C GLN A 67 27.81 7.59 -1.55
N MET A 68 28.89 7.21 -0.86
CA MET A 68 29.07 5.88 -0.29
C MET A 68 28.00 5.53 0.75
N ASN A 69 27.37 6.52 1.39
CA ASN A 69 26.29 6.28 2.37
C ASN A 69 24.98 5.81 1.71
N LYS A 70 24.81 6.00 0.40
CA LYS A 70 23.66 5.49 -0.37
C LYS A 70 23.91 4.08 -0.91
N GLN A 71 25.10 3.52 -0.70
CA GLN A 71 25.44 2.19 -1.18
C GLN A 71 24.61 1.14 -0.42
N GLY A 72 23.85 0.33 -1.16
CA GLY A 72 22.98 -0.71 -0.59
C GLY A 72 21.55 -0.27 -0.25
N THR A 73 21.13 0.97 -0.57
CA THR A 73 19.70 1.30 -0.55
C THR A 73 19.00 0.62 -1.73
N PRO A 74 17.90 -0.14 -1.51
CA PRO A 74 17.21 -0.85 -2.58
C PRO A 74 16.52 0.13 -3.54
N THR A 75 16.64 -0.09 -4.85
CA THR A 75 16.19 0.85 -5.90
C THR A 75 14.74 0.66 -6.38
N MET A 76 13.87 0.02 -5.58
CA MET A 76 12.53 -0.43 -6.02
C MET A 76 11.40 -0.09 -5.01
N GLY A 77 11.49 1.08 -4.36
CA GLY A 77 10.44 1.55 -3.45
C GLY A 77 9.04 1.68 -4.09
N GLY A 78 8.98 1.84 -5.41
CA GLY A 78 7.74 1.90 -6.18
C GLY A 78 6.86 0.65 -6.02
N LEU A 79 7.42 -0.53 -5.76
CA LEU A 79 6.63 -1.74 -5.50
C LEU A 79 5.81 -1.62 -4.20
N ILE A 80 6.36 -0.96 -3.19
CA ILE A 80 5.66 -0.71 -1.92
C ILE A 80 4.51 0.25 -2.17
N ILE A 81 4.74 1.31 -2.96
CA ILE A 81 3.72 2.30 -3.32
C ILE A 81 2.59 1.63 -4.12
N LEU A 82 2.93 0.83 -5.13
CA LEU A 82 1.94 0.12 -5.94
C LEU A 82 1.11 -0.86 -5.09
N GLY A 83 1.75 -1.61 -4.19
CA GLY A 83 1.03 -2.47 -3.24
C GLY A 83 0.10 -1.68 -2.32
N ALA A 84 0.57 -0.55 -1.79
CA ALA A 84 -0.21 0.32 -0.91
C ALA A 84 -1.37 1.02 -1.63
N ILE A 85 -1.35 1.13 -2.96
CA ILE A 85 -2.47 1.66 -3.77
C ILE A 85 -3.41 0.54 -4.19
N LEU A 86 -2.89 -0.54 -4.76
CA LEU A 86 -3.70 -1.61 -5.35
C LEU A 86 -4.59 -2.31 -4.32
N VAL A 87 -4.07 -2.59 -3.12
CA VAL A 87 -4.84 -3.27 -2.06
C VAL A 87 -6.10 -2.47 -1.68
N PRO A 88 -6.00 -1.19 -1.25
CA PRO A 88 -7.19 -0.41 -0.93
C PRO A 88 -8.06 -0.12 -2.15
N THR A 89 -7.51 0.05 -3.35
CA THR A 89 -8.32 0.24 -4.57
C THR A 89 -9.22 -0.98 -4.83
N VAL A 90 -8.66 -2.20 -4.81
CA VAL A 90 -9.46 -3.43 -5.03
C VAL A 90 -10.55 -3.59 -3.95
N LEU A 91 -10.20 -3.28 -2.70
CA LEU A 91 -11.14 -3.44 -1.58
C LEU A 91 -12.26 -2.40 -1.61
N PHE A 92 -11.94 -1.11 -1.74
CA PHE A 92 -12.88 -0.02 -1.46
C PHE A 92 -13.33 0.79 -2.67
N THR A 93 -12.67 0.68 -3.83
CA THR A 93 -13.10 1.39 -5.04
C THR A 93 -14.17 0.58 -5.76
N ASP A 94 -15.34 1.20 -5.93
CA ASP A 94 -16.45 0.89 -6.85
C ASP A 94 -17.37 2.12 -6.99
#